data_AF-A0AB39PUS1-F1
#
_entry.id   AF-A0AB39PUS1-F1
#
_cell.length_a   1.000
_cell.length_b   1.000
_cell.length_c   1.000
_cell.angle_alpha   90.00
_cell.angle_beta   90.00
_cell.angle_gamma   90.00
#
_symmetry.space_group_name_H-M   'P 1'
#
loop_
_entity.id
_entity.type
_entity.pdbx_description
1 polymer ?
#
loop_
_entity_poly.entity_id
_entity_poly.type
_entity_poly.pdbx_seq_one_letter_code
_entity_poly.pdbx_strand_id
1 'polypeptide(L)'
;MILDVHHDSWQWTGKMSTDHDKVLARFNATWTQIATAFRNEPAQLVFESINEPQFDNADNARKADLLNELNTSFHKVVRASGGTNKNRLLMLPTEVCTPTSG
;
A
#
# COMPACT_ATOMS: atom_id res chain seq x y z
N MET A 1 -7.96 14.37 -5.47
CA MET A 1 -7.66 14.20 -4.03
C MET A 1 -6.92 12.87 -3.89
N ILE A 2 -5.78 12.84 -3.19
CA ILE A 2 -4.99 11.61 -2.99
C ILE A 2 -5.25 11.15 -1.56
N LEU A 3 -5.57 9.87 -1.38
CA LEU A 3 -5.68 9.23 -0.07
C LEU A 3 -4.58 8.17 0.03
N ASP A 4 -3.71 8.33 1.02
CA ASP A 4 -2.58 7.45 1.30
C ASP A 4 -2.67 6.89 2.73
N VAL A 5 -1.76 5.96 3.04
CA VAL A 5 -1.44 5.59 4.42
C VAL A 5 -0.07 6.19 4.72
N HIS A 6 -0.04 7.36 5.38
CA HIS A 6 1.18 8.18 5.51
C HIS A 6 2.03 7.88 6.77
N HIS A 7 1.52 8.11 7.97
CA HIS A 7 2.33 7.98 9.21
C HIS A 7 2.11 6.69 10.00
N ASP A 8 0.95 6.05 9.85
CA ASP A 8 0.68 4.79 10.55
C ASP A 8 1.55 3.66 10.01
N SER A 9 1.88 3.66 8.71
CA SER A 9 2.67 2.60 8.05
C SER A 9 3.99 2.35 8.78
N TRP A 10 4.78 3.38 9.06
CA TRP A 10 6.10 3.24 9.67
C TRP A 10 6.11 2.51 11.02
N GLN A 11 5.04 2.61 11.81
CA GLN A 11 4.98 1.96 13.13
C GLN A 11 4.83 0.44 13.07
N TRP A 12 4.27 -0.10 11.97
CA TRP A 12 4.00 -1.53 11.84
C TRP A 12 4.61 -2.17 10.60
N THR A 13 4.81 -1.45 9.49
CA THR A 13 5.41 -2.00 8.26
C THR A 13 6.90 -2.27 8.41
N GLY A 14 7.60 -1.53 9.27
CA GLY A 14 9.00 -1.81 9.64
C GLY A 14 9.20 -3.24 10.13
N LYS A 15 8.18 -3.79 10.81
CA LYS A 15 8.19 -5.16 11.35
C LYS A 15 7.85 -6.23 10.33
N MET A 16 7.53 -5.90 9.08
CA MET A 16 7.07 -6.90 8.10
C MET A 16 8.11 -8.00 7.85
N SER A 17 9.40 -7.69 7.99
CA SER A 17 10.49 -8.68 7.89
C SER A 17 10.48 -9.72 9.02
N THR A 18 9.95 -9.37 10.20
CA THR A 18 10.00 -10.19 11.43
C THR A 18 8.63 -10.69 11.90
N ASP A 19 7.54 -10.00 11.51
CA ASP A 19 6.14 -10.30 11.85
C ASP A 19 5.25 -10.14 10.61
N HIS A 20 5.66 -10.83 9.54
CA HIS A 20 5.11 -10.71 8.19
C HIS A 20 3.58 -10.83 8.13
N ASP A 21 3.03 -11.94 8.64
CA ASP A 21 1.62 -12.28 8.45
C ASP A 21 0.69 -11.30 9.18
N LYS A 22 1.11 -10.83 10.36
CA LYS A 22 0.35 -9.85 11.14
C LYS A 22 0.32 -8.49 10.44
N VAL A 23 1.45 -8.08 9.88
CA VAL A 23 1.57 -6.84 9.12
C VAL A 23 0.72 -6.90 7.85
N LEU A 24 0.80 -7.99 7.09
CA LEU A 24 0.01 -8.19 5.88
C LEU A 24 -1.50 -8.26 6.18
N ALA A 25 -1.89 -8.95 7.26
CA ALA A 25 -3.29 -9.01 7.69
C ALA A 25 -3.83 -7.63 8.05
N ARG A 26 -3.07 -6.82 8.80
CA ARG A 26 -3.44 -5.43 9.12
C ARG A 26 -3.55 -4.58 7.86
N PHE A 27 -2.57 -4.67 6.96
CA PHE A 27 -2.57 -3.95 5.68
C PHE A 27 -3.84 -4.25 4.86
N ASN A 28 -4.16 -5.54 4.71
CA ASN A 28 -5.33 -5.99 3.95
C ASN A 28 -6.65 -5.55 4.60
N ALA A 29 -6.75 -5.61 5.93
CA ALA A 29 -7.93 -5.17 6.66
C ALA A 29 -8.17 -3.66 6.50
N THR A 30 -7.12 -2.85 6.58
CA THR A 30 -7.19 -1.40 6.36
C THR A 30 -7.66 -1.08 4.94
N TRP A 31 -7.02 -1.67 3.92
CA TRP A 31 -7.39 -1.42 2.53
C TRP A 31 -8.78 -1.94 2.17
N THR A 32 -9.23 -3.03 2.79
CA THR A 32 -10.60 -3.53 2.61
C THR A 32 -11.62 -2.52 3.13
N GLN A 33 -11.38 -1.92 4.31
CA GLN A 33 -12.26 -0.90 4.88
C GLN A 33 -12.29 0.35 4.01
N ILE A 34 -11.11 0.86 3.59
CA ILE A 34 -11.00 2.03 2.72
C ILE A 34 -11.69 1.77 1.37
N ALA A 35 -11.35 0.66 0.69
CA ALA A 35 -11.94 0.34 -0.61
C ALA A 35 -13.47 0.20 -0.53
N THR A 36 -14.00 -0.31 0.59
CA THR A 36 -15.44 -0.42 0.83
C THR A 36 -16.07 0.95 1.05
N ALA A 37 -15.49 1.79 1.93
CA ALA A 37 -16.01 3.11 2.24
C ALA A 37 -16.07 4.03 1.01
N PHE A 38 -15.06 3.98 0.17
CA PHE A 38 -14.91 4.83 -1.01
C PHE A 38 -15.34 4.15 -2.33
N ARG A 39 -16.12 3.06 -2.25
CA ARG A 39 -16.55 2.26 -3.43
C ARG A 39 -17.27 3.08 -4.48
N ASN A 40 -18.11 4.03 -4.07
CA ASN A 40 -18.99 4.82 -4.94
C ASN A 40 -18.46 6.24 -5.19
N GLU A 41 -17.29 6.56 -4.68
CA GLU A 41 -16.71 7.89 -4.78
C GLU A 41 -16.16 8.14 -6.20
N PRO A 42 -16.19 9.40 -6.69
CA PRO A 42 -15.75 9.74 -8.04
C PRO A 42 -14.32 9.27 -8.33
N ALA A 43 -14.02 9.00 -9.60
CA ALA A 43 -12.71 8.52 -10.05
C ALA A 43 -11.55 9.52 -9.83
N GLN A 44 -11.86 10.76 -9.43
CA GLN A 44 -10.88 11.80 -9.05
C GLN A 44 -10.20 11.54 -7.69
N LEU A 45 -10.69 10.55 -6.94
CA LEU A 45 -10.01 10.03 -5.76
C LEU A 45 -9.04 8.92 -6.17
N VAL A 46 -7.75 9.17 -5.93
CA VAL A 46 -6.64 8.24 -6.21
C VAL A 46 -6.18 7.61 -4.91
N PHE A 47 -5.95 6.30 -4.93
CA PHE A 47 -5.37 5.57 -3.81
C PHE A 47 -3.88 5.32 -4.06
N GLU A 48 -3.06 5.66 -3.07
CA GLU A 48 -1.65 5.32 -3.02
C GLU A 48 -1.43 4.21 -1.98
N SER A 49 -0.81 3.09 -2.38
CA SER A 49 -0.77 1.86 -1.58
C SER A 49 -0.07 2.01 -0.23
N ILE A 50 1.06 2.74 -0.18
CA ILE A 50 1.84 3.02 1.03
C ILE A 50 2.87 4.13 0.74
N ASN A 51 2.88 5.22 1.50
CA ASN A 51 3.91 6.24 1.36
C ASN A 51 5.19 5.81 2.13
N GLU A 52 6.35 5.86 1.46
CA GLU A 52 7.69 5.59 2.00
C GLU A 52 7.80 4.35 2.93
N PRO A 53 7.63 3.13 2.40
CA PRO A 53 7.70 1.91 3.19
C PRO A 53 9.11 1.71 3.78
N GLN A 54 9.19 1.56 5.10
CA GLN A 54 10.38 1.07 5.78
C GLN A 54 10.19 -0.40 6.16
N PHE A 55 11.26 -1.18 6.01
CA PHE A 55 11.34 -2.58 6.37
C PHE A 55 12.66 -2.78 7.15
N ASP A 56 12.56 -2.99 8.45
CA ASP A 56 13.72 -3.18 9.32
C ASP A 56 14.34 -4.55 9.04
N ASN A 57 15.64 -4.73 9.33
CA ASN A 57 16.31 -6.04 9.27
C ASN A 57 16.17 -6.79 7.93
N ALA A 58 16.04 -6.08 6.82
CA ALA A 58 15.96 -6.63 5.46
C ALA A 58 17.03 -6.00 4.56
N ASP A 59 17.61 -6.80 3.66
CA ASP A 59 18.46 -6.28 2.59
C ASP A 59 17.61 -5.71 1.44
N ASN A 60 18.23 -4.97 0.52
CA ASN A 60 17.48 -4.29 -0.55
C ASN A 60 16.64 -5.25 -1.41
N ALA A 61 17.13 -6.48 -1.66
CA ALA A 61 16.38 -7.48 -2.41
C ALA A 61 15.10 -7.91 -1.65
N ARG A 62 15.24 -8.18 -0.35
CA ARG A 62 14.10 -8.57 0.49
C ARG A 62 13.11 -7.43 0.67
N LYS A 63 13.58 -6.18 0.76
CA LYS A 63 12.68 -5.01 0.83
C LYS A 63 11.86 -4.83 -0.45
N ALA A 64 12.48 -5.00 -1.62
CA ALA A 64 11.79 -4.97 -2.91
C ALA A 64 10.70 -6.05 -3.00
N ASP A 65 10.99 -7.27 -2.54
CA ASP A 65 10.01 -8.37 -2.51
C ASP A 65 8.81 -8.05 -1.60
N LEU A 66 9.07 -7.54 -0.39
CA LEU A 66 8.01 -7.16 0.56
C LEU A 66 7.14 -6.02 0.02
N LEU A 67 7.76 -5.03 -0.65
CA LEU A 67 7.00 -3.96 -1.31
C LEU A 67 6.14 -4.49 -2.46
N ASN A 68 6.70 -5.37 -3.28
CA ASN A 68 5.95 -5.97 -4.39
C ASN A 68 4.76 -6.80 -3.89
N GLU A 69 4.91 -7.50 -2.76
CA GLU A 69 3.84 -8.24 -2.10
C GLU A 69 2.72 -7.30 -1.62
N LEU A 70 3.06 -6.21 -0.91
CA LEU A 70 2.09 -5.22 -0.47
C LEU A 70 1.33 -4.59 -1.65
N ASN A 71 2.05 -4.18 -2.70
CA ASN A 71 1.47 -3.60 -3.92
C ASN A 71 0.52 -4.59 -4.63
N THR A 72 0.92 -5.86 -4.72
CA THR A 72 0.09 -6.92 -5.31
C THR A 72 -1.17 -7.16 -4.48
N SER A 73 -1.04 -7.21 -3.15
CA SER A 73 -2.17 -7.42 -2.25
C SER A 73 -3.16 -6.26 -2.29
N PHE A 74 -2.64 -5.03 -2.25
CA PHE A 74 -3.42 -3.80 -2.41
C PHE A 74 -4.24 -3.81 -3.71
N HIS A 75 -3.59 -4.09 -4.85
CA HIS A 75 -4.26 -4.16 -6.14
C HIS A 75 -5.40 -5.18 -6.12
N LYS A 76 -5.18 -6.38 -5.56
CA LYS A 76 -6.20 -7.42 -5.45
C LYS A 76 -7.38 -6.96 -4.58
N VAL A 77 -7.12 -6.41 -3.39
CA VAL A 77 -8.15 -5.93 -2.46
C VAL A 77 -9.01 -4.85 -3.11
N VAL A 78 -8.39 -3.84 -3.74
CA VAL A 78 -9.13 -2.74 -4.36
C VAL A 78 -9.95 -3.23 -5.55
N ARG A 79 -9.39 -4.06 -6.44
CA ARG A 79 -10.14 -4.59 -7.59
C ARG A 79 -11.28 -5.53 -7.18
N ALA A 80 -11.09 -6.33 -6.13
CA ALA A 80 -12.12 -7.22 -5.60
C ALA A 80 -13.29 -6.46 -4.96
N SER A 81 -13.06 -5.23 -4.48
CA SER A 81 -14.09 -4.42 -3.82
C SER A 81 -15.23 -3.96 -4.75
N GLY A 82 -15.09 -4.06 -6.07
CA GLY A 82 -16.16 -3.79 -7.03
C GLY A 82 -16.54 -2.31 -7.18
N GLY A 83 -17.64 -2.01 -7.86
CA GLY A 83 -18.07 -0.63 -8.14
C GLY A 83 -17.05 0.17 -8.96
N THR A 84 -16.90 1.46 -8.65
CA THR A 84 -15.97 2.37 -9.35
C THR A 84 -14.50 1.97 -9.15
N ASN A 85 -14.20 1.17 -8.12
CA ASN A 85 -12.84 0.68 -7.83
C ASN A 85 -12.31 -0.31 -8.89
N LYS A 86 -13.16 -0.88 -9.74
CA LYS A 86 -12.69 -1.69 -10.89
C LYS A 86 -11.84 -0.88 -11.86
N ASN A 87 -12.18 0.40 -12.05
CA ASN A 87 -11.54 1.30 -13.02
C ASN A 87 -10.80 2.46 -12.35
N ARG A 88 -10.73 2.50 -11.01
CA ARG A 88 -10.04 3.55 -10.26
C ARG A 88 -8.53 3.53 -10.55
N LEU A 89 -7.94 4.71 -10.72
CA LEU A 89 -6.49 4.91 -10.83
C LEU A 89 -5.82 4.58 -9.49
N LEU A 90 -4.78 3.76 -9.54
CA LEU A 90 -4.01 3.32 -8.38
C LEU A 90 -2.57 3.76 -8.54
N MET A 91 -2.03 4.44 -7.53
CA MET A 91 -0.62 4.78 -7.46
C MET A 91 0.11 3.68 -6.69
N LEU A 92 1.10 3.07 -7.35
CA LEU A 92 1.99 2.08 -6.78
C LEU A 92 3.37 2.76 -6.63
N PRO A 93 3.79 3.11 -5.41
CA PRO A 93 5.11 3.67 -5.18
C PRO A 93 6.17 2.59 -5.40
N THR A 94 7.30 3.01 -5.97
CA THR A 94 8.53 2.23 -6.03
C THR A 94 9.31 2.37 -4.73
N GLU A 95 10.19 1.42 -4.42
CA GLU A 95 11.14 1.57 -3.32
C GLU A 95 11.94 2.85 -3.54
N VAL A 96 11.74 3.83 -2.65
CA VAL A 96 12.49 5.08 -2.57
C VAL A 96 12.08 6.17 -3.59
N CYS A 97 11.22 7.10 -3.14
CA CYS A 97 11.11 8.44 -3.70
C CYS A 97 12.20 9.37 -3.14
N THR A 98 13.49 8.99 -3.19
CA THR A 98 14.54 10.01 -3.05
C THR A 98 14.71 10.68 -4.41
N PRO A 99 14.59 12.02 -4.51
CA PRO A 99 15.12 12.69 -5.67
C PRO A 99 16.63 12.42 -5.66
N THR A 100 17.13 11.72 -6.68
CA THR A 100 18.55 11.81 -6.99
C THR A 100 18.80 13.25 -7.37
N SER A 101 19.37 14.02 -6.44
CA SER A 101 20.03 15.27 -6.77
C SER A 101 21.22 14.93 -7.64
N GLY A 102 21.02 14.98 -8.95
CA GLY A 102 22.09 15.15 -9.93
C GLY A 102 22.25 16.61 -10.24
#